data_AF-A0A1H2YJQ9-F1
#
_entry.id   AF-A0A1H2YJQ9-F1
#
_cell.length_a   1.000
_cell.length_b   1.000
_cell.length_c   1.000
_cell.angle_alpha   90.00
_cell.angle_beta   90.00
_cell.angle_gamma   90.00
#
_symmetry.space_group_name_H-M   'P 1'
#
loop_
_entity.id
_entity.type
_entity.pdbx_description
1 polymer ?
#
loop_
_entity_poly.entity_id
_entity_poly.type
_entity_poly.pdbx_seq_one_letter_code
_entity_poly.pdbx_strand_id
1 'polypeptide(L)'
;MTLIVRTRFLKAEGTWFDYEYFDGKHLPLLRRRHARHGLLEAELRPGAADDEHANVRFVYRDEASFVAALNDMDEILRDLARATNATMDLRLEQFGETELGAEAERRARRAARARAANHGARDRESRGAPTA
;
A
#
# COMPACT_ATOMS: atom_id res chain seq x y z
N MET A 1 -20.14 -1.89 7.38
CA MET A 1 -19.65 -1.45 6.05
C MET A 1 -18.15 -1.26 6.16
N THR A 2 -17.37 -1.82 5.23
CA THR A 2 -15.89 -1.76 5.25
C THR A 2 -15.42 -0.36 4.86
N LEU A 3 -14.37 0.13 5.54
CA LEU A 3 -13.77 1.43 5.27
C LEU A 3 -12.45 1.24 4.52
N ILE A 4 -12.27 1.96 3.42
CA ILE A 4 -10.98 2.05 2.72
C ILE A 4 -10.35 3.40 3.07
N VAL A 5 -9.11 3.36 3.54
CA VAL A 5 -8.31 4.55 3.81
C VAL A 5 -7.17 4.57 2.82
N ARG A 6 -7.03 5.68 2.10
CA ARG A 6 -5.92 5.90 1.17
C ARG A 6 -5.04 7.01 1.70
N THR A 7 -3.76 6.74 1.74
CA THR A 7 -2.75 7.65 2.22
C THR A 7 -1.77 7.93 1.11
N ARG A 8 -1.57 9.20 0.78
CA ARG A 8 -0.70 9.66 -0.31
C ARG A 8 0.48 10.40 0.31
N PHE A 9 1.70 10.01 -0.06
CA PHE A 9 2.92 10.68 0.36
C PHE A 9 3.35 11.61 -0.77
N LEU A 10 3.23 12.92 -0.56
CA LEU A 10 3.42 13.92 -1.61
C LEU A 10 4.90 14.27 -1.79
N LYS A 11 5.30 14.46 -3.04
CA LYS A 11 6.61 15.02 -3.41
C LYS A 11 6.55 16.54 -3.26
N ALA A 12 7.52 17.06 -2.52
CA ALA A 12 7.91 18.45 -2.53
C ALA A 12 9.45 18.55 -2.50
N GLU A 13 9.98 19.74 -2.73
CA GLU A 13 11.42 19.99 -2.66
C GLU A 13 11.98 19.55 -1.29
N GLY A 14 13.08 18.79 -1.30
CA GLY A 14 13.70 18.25 -0.08
C GLY A 14 12.96 17.09 0.60
N THR A 15 11.85 16.62 0.04
CA THR A 15 11.16 15.42 0.55
C THR A 15 11.77 14.13 0.02
N TRP A 16 11.75 13.08 0.83
CA TRP A 16 12.27 11.76 0.50
C TRP A 16 11.34 10.67 1.04
N PHE A 17 11.42 9.49 0.43
CA PHE A 17 10.67 8.30 0.82
C PHE A 17 11.54 7.05 0.62
N ASP A 18 11.85 6.36 1.71
CA ASP A 18 12.59 5.11 1.72
C ASP A 18 11.61 3.94 1.58
N TYR A 19 11.48 3.45 0.35
CA TYR A 19 10.59 2.34 0.01
C TYR A 19 10.96 1.03 0.70
N GLU A 20 12.25 0.73 0.83
CA GLU A 20 12.72 -0.52 1.41
C GLU A 20 12.46 -0.54 2.92
N TYR A 21 12.74 0.57 3.59
CA TYR A 21 12.41 0.72 5.01
C TYR A 21 10.90 0.67 5.22
N PHE A 22 10.14 1.38 4.38
CA PHE A 22 8.70 1.45 4.53
C PHE A 22 8.05 0.06 4.39
N ASP A 23 8.37 -0.68 3.32
CA ASP A 23 7.79 -2.00 3.09
C ASP A 23 8.35 -3.07 4.04
N GLY A 24 9.65 -3.02 4.33
CA GLY A 24 10.34 -4.05 5.11
C GLY A 24 10.17 -3.91 6.63
N LYS A 25 9.92 -2.70 7.15
CA LYS A 25 9.87 -2.44 8.60
C LYS A 25 8.59 -1.72 9.03
N HIS A 26 8.29 -0.59 8.40
CA HIS A 26 7.19 0.26 8.83
C HIS A 26 5.82 -0.39 8.62
N LEU A 27 5.55 -0.88 7.41
CA LEU A 27 4.27 -1.49 7.06
C LEU A 27 3.97 -2.77 7.89
N PRO A 28 4.93 -3.67 8.15
CA PRO A 28 4.74 -4.78 9.08
C PRO A 28 4.41 -4.36 10.53
N LEU A 29 5.07 -3.32 11.04
CA LEU A 29 4.77 -2.76 12.36
C LEU A 29 3.33 -2.24 12.42
N LEU A 30 2.94 -1.42 11.45
CA LEU A 30 1.58 -0.88 11.34
C LEU A 30 0.55 -2.01 11.23
N ARG A 31 0.78 -2.99 10.35
CA ARG A 31 -0.11 -4.16 10.18
C ARG A 31 -0.32 -4.88 11.51
N ARG A 32 0.75 -5.19 12.25
CA ARG A 32 0.66 -5.89 13.54
C ARG A 32 -0.15 -5.09 14.56
N ARG A 33 0.08 -3.78 14.65
CA ARG A 33 -0.60 -2.88 15.59
C ARG A 33 -2.07 -2.73 15.22
N HIS A 34 -2.38 -2.42 13.97
CA HIS A 34 -3.74 -2.13 13.55
C HIS A 34 -4.61 -3.38 13.34
N ALA A 35 -4.03 -4.57 13.17
CA ALA A 35 -4.77 -5.83 13.08
C ALA A 35 -5.68 -6.06 14.30
N ARG A 36 -5.22 -5.69 15.51
CA ARG A 36 -6.02 -5.79 16.74
C ARG A 36 -7.23 -4.84 16.78
N HIS A 37 -7.19 -3.81 15.94
CA HIS A 37 -8.25 -2.81 15.79
C HIS A 37 -9.12 -3.05 14.55
N GLY A 38 -8.94 -4.15 13.81
CA GLY A 38 -9.80 -4.50 12.68
C GLY A 38 -9.26 -4.12 11.30
N LEU A 39 -7.95 -3.87 11.17
CA LEU A 39 -7.29 -3.81 9.88
C LEU A 39 -7.31 -5.19 9.21
N LEU A 40 -7.87 -5.24 8.00
CA LEU A 40 -7.96 -6.44 7.16
C LEU A 40 -6.83 -6.51 6.14
N GLU A 41 -6.42 -5.35 5.62
CA GLU A 41 -5.41 -5.27 4.58
C GLU A 41 -4.65 -3.94 4.65
N ALA A 42 -3.34 -3.98 4.39
CA ALA A 42 -2.55 -2.80 4.11
C ALA A 42 -1.60 -3.07 2.95
N GLU A 43 -1.53 -2.20 1.95
CA GLU A 43 -0.73 -2.40 0.74
C GLU A 43 -0.02 -1.10 0.36
N LEU A 44 1.31 -1.15 0.25
CA LEU A 44 2.12 -0.09 -0.35
C LEU A 44 2.06 -0.21 -1.88
N ARG A 45 1.88 0.93 -2.55
CA ARG A 45 1.87 1.07 -3.99
C ARG A 45 2.77 2.25 -4.39
N PRO A 46 3.38 2.21 -5.58
CA PRO A 46 3.98 3.41 -6.16
C PRO A 46 2.97 4.56 -6.24
N GLY A 47 3.45 5.80 -6.18
CA GLY A 47 2.62 7.00 -6.39
C GLY A 47 1.85 6.90 -7.71
N ALA A 48 0.57 7.29 -7.69
CA ALA A 48 -0.28 7.21 -8.89
C ALA A 48 -0.09 8.41 -9.82
N ALA A 49 0.46 9.49 -9.30
CA ALA A 49 0.73 10.74 -9.99
C ALA A 49 2.19 11.18 -9.80
N ASP A 50 2.67 12.06 -10.68
CA ASP A 50 4.06 12.49 -10.68
C ASP A 50 4.47 13.24 -9.41
N ASP A 51 3.50 13.86 -8.73
CA ASP A 51 3.63 14.58 -7.45
C ASP A 51 3.51 13.66 -6.22
N GLU A 52 3.45 12.34 -6.40
CA GLU A 52 3.39 11.37 -5.31
C GLU A 52 4.68 10.56 -5.24
N HIS A 53 5.24 10.43 -4.04
CA HIS A 53 6.21 9.38 -3.73
C HIS A 53 5.47 8.05 -3.78
N ALA A 54 4.58 7.79 -2.83
CA ALA A 54 3.91 6.50 -2.67
C ALA A 54 2.44 6.66 -2.27
N ASN A 55 1.66 5.60 -2.50
CA ASN A 55 0.30 5.45 -2.02
C ASN A 55 0.20 4.23 -1.10
N VAL A 56 -0.50 4.34 0.02
CA VAL A 56 -0.80 3.21 0.89
C VAL A 56 -2.30 3.06 1.02
N ARG A 57 -2.79 1.86 0.75
CA ARG A 57 -4.19 1.49 0.89
C ARG A 57 -4.37 0.64 2.14
N PHE A 58 -5.26 1.07 3.02
CA PHE A 58 -5.71 0.30 4.18
C PHE A 58 -7.17 -0.08 4.02
N VAL A 59 -7.53 -1.27 4.50
CA VAL A 59 -8.91 -1.75 4.55
C VAL A 59 -9.23 -2.10 6.00
N TYR A 60 -10.19 -1.41 6.58
CA TYR A 60 -10.68 -1.66 7.94
C TYR A 60 -12.07 -2.26 7.89
N ARG A 61 -12.39 -3.11 8.87
CA ARG A 61 -13.72 -3.72 9.02
C ARG A 61 -14.85 -2.70 8.97
N ASP A 62 -14.65 -1.56 9.61
CA ASP A 62 -15.60 -0.44 9.70
C ASP A 62 -14.87 0.85 10.14
N GLU A 63 -15.61 1.95 10.20
CA GLU A 63 -15.08 3.25 10.63
C GLU A 63 -14.65 3.25 12.10
N ALA A 64 -15.41 2.59 12.98
CA ALA A 64 -15.07 2.49 14.40
C ALA A 64 -13.71 1.80 14.62
N SER A 65 -13.42 0.76 13.82
CA SER A 65 -12.15 0.06 13.76
C SER A 65 -10.99 0.99 13.39
N PHE A 66 -11.18 1.85 12.39
CA PHE A 66 -10.17 2.85 12.01
C PHE A 66 -9.96 3.91 13.11
N VAL A 67 -11.04 4.45 13.68
CA VAL A 67 -10.96 5.42 14.78
C VAL A 67 -10.24 4.81 15.99
N ALA A 68 -10.50 3.55 16.33
CA ALA A 68 -9.78 2.85 17.39
C ALA A 68 -8.28 2.72 17.10
N ALA A 69 -7.90 2.44 15.84
CA ALA A 69 -6.50 2.36 15.43
C ALA A 69 -5.78 3.71 15.51
N LEU A 70 -6.46 4.82 15.21
CA LEU A 70 -5.89 6.17 15.32
C LEU A 70 -5.46 6.52 16.75
N ASN A 71 -6.09 5.93 17.77
CA ASN A 71 -5.71 6.14 19.17
C ASN A 71 -4.43 5.38 19.58
N ASP A 72 -3.84 4.57 18.70
CA ASP A 72 -2.65 3.75 18.94
C ASP A 72 -1.52 4.05 17.93
N MET A 73 -1.31 5.33 17.64
CA MET A 73 -0.43 5.77 16.55
C MET A 73 0.99 6.17 16.99
N ASP A 74 1.26 6.39 18.28
CA ASP A 74 2.53 7.02 18.72
C ASP A 74 3.80 6.31 18.22
N GLU A 75 3.85 4.98 18.36
CA GLU A 75 4.99 4.19 17.89
C GLU A 75 5.08 4.16 16.37
N ILE A 76 3.93 4.11 15.69
CA ILE A 76 3.83 4.07 14.23
C ILE A 76 4.32 5.41 13.65
N LEU A 77 3.92 6.54 14.22
CA LEU A 77 4.34 7.86 13.76
C LEU A 77 5.84 8.11 13.99
N ARG A 78 6.40 7.63 15.11
CA ARG A 78 7.85 7.69 15.37
C ARG A 78 8.66 6.84 14.38
N ASP A 79 8.14 5.68 14.01
CA ASP A 79 8.78 4.82 13.02
C ASP A 79 8.64 5.36 11.59
N LEU A 80 7.49 5.96 11.27
CA LEU A 80 7.24 6.60 9.97
C LEU A 80 8.27 7.67 9.63
N ALA A 81 8.69 8.47 10.62
CA ALA A 81 9.72 9.50 10.45
C ALA A 81 11.09 8.94 10.00
N ARG A 82 11.33 7.65 10.17
CA ARG A 82 12.54 6.96 9.67
C ARG A 82 12.39 6.54 8.21
N ALA A 83 11.17 6.40 7.73
CA ALA A 83 10.85 5.97 6.38
C ALA A 83 10.62 7.14 5.42
N THR A 84 10.19 8.31 5.92
CA THR A 84 9.92 9.47 5.07
C THR A 84 9.80 10.76 5.88
N ASN A 85 10.06 11.89 5.23
CA ASN A 85 9.68 13.24 5.69
C ASN A 85 8.58 13.87 4.81
N ALA A 86 7.98 13.11 3.89
CA ALA A 86 6.98 13.60 2.97
C ALA A 86 5.67 13.95 3.70
N THR A 87 4.96 14.96 3.20
CA THR A 87 3.62 15.29 3.68
C THR A 87 2.66 14.16 3.32
N MET A 88 1.86 13.75 4.30
CA MET A 88 0.89 12.68 4.18
C MET A 88 -0.52 13.26 4.00
N ASP A 89 -1.17 12.97 2.88
CA ASP A 89 -2.59 13.28 2.64
C ASP A 89 -3.44 12.03 2.85
N LEU A 90 -4.38 12.08 3.78
CA LEU A 90 -5.23 10.95 4.16
C LEU A 90 -6.65 11.19 3.64
N ARG A 91 -7.16 10.22 2.86
CA ARG A 91 -8.51 10.22 2.31
C ARG A 91 -9.30 9.01 2.78
N LEU A 92 -10.50 9.30 3.29
CA LEU A 92 -11.47 8.31 3.73
C LEU A 92 -12.45 8.03 2.62
N GLU A 93 -12.61 6.77 2.23
CA GLU A 93 -13.58 6.36 1.25
C GLU A 93 -14.43 5.21 1.80
N GLN A 94 -15.73 5.49 1.92
CA GLN A 94 -16.74 4.56 2.40
C GLN A 94 -17.35 3.81 1.20
N PHE A 95 -17.24 2.47 1.18
CA PHE A 95 -17.74 1.63 0.07
C PHE A 95 -18.81 0.65 0.54
N GLY A 96 -19.86 0.45 -0.26
CA GLY A 96 -20.87 -0.61 -0.05
C GLY A 96 -20.35 -2.01 -0.43
N GLU A 97 -21.03 -3.08 0.04
CA GLU A 97 -20.61 -4.49 -0.16
C GLU A 97 -20.36 -4.89 -1.62
N THR A 98 -21.08 -4.29 -2.58
CA THR A 98 -20.96 -4.56 -4.01
C THR A 98 -19.67 -4.05 -4.65
N GLU A 99 -19.06 -2.99 -4.10
CA GLU A 99 -17.87 -2.37 -4.69
C GLU A 99 -16.58 -3.08 -4.25
N LEU A 100 -16.58 -3.74 -3.09
CA LEU A 100 -15.47 -4.58 -2.63
C LEU A 100 -15.25 -5.80 -3.52
N GLY A 101 -16.34 -6.43 -3.98
CA GLY A 101 -16.28 -7.53 -4.95
C GLY A 101 -15.66 -7.08 -6.27
N ALA A 102 -16.10 -5.93 -6.80
CA ALA A 102 -15.57 -5.35 -8.03
C ALA A 102 -14.08 -4.92 -7.87
N GLU A 103 -13.70 -4.34 -6.73
CA GLU A 103 -12.32 -3.96 -6.43
C GLU A 103 -11.41 -5.19 -6.28
N ALA A 104 -11.88 -6.24 -5.60
CA ALA A 104 -11.18 -7.52 -5.46
C ALA A 104 -11.02 -8.22 -6.80
N GLU A 105 -12.04 -8.18 -7.66
CA GLU A 105 -11.98 -8.75 -9.00
C GLU A 105 -11.04 -7.93 -9.91
N ARG A 106 -11.09 -6.60 -9.85
CA ARG A 106 -10.11 -5.71 -10.51
C ARG A 106 -8.69 -6.02 -10.03
N ARG A 107 -8.50 -6.28 -8.74
CA ARG A 107 -7.20 -6.66 -8.15
C ARG A 107 -6.72 -8.01 -8.65
N ALA A 108 -7.57 -9.03 -8.65
CA ALA A 108 -7.23 -10.37 -9.15
C ALA A 108 -6.78 -10.29 -10.62
N ARG A 109 -7.51 -9.51 -11.44
CA ARG A 109 -7.16 -9.28 -12.85
C ARG A 109 -5.81 -8.56 -13.01
N ARG A 110 -5.50 -7.56 -12.17
CA ARG A 110 -4.20 -6.86 -12.20
C ARG A 110 -3.05 -7.79 -11.77
N ALA A 111 -3.23 -8.56 -10.70
CA ALA A 111 -2.24 -9.52 -10.22
C ALA A 111 -1.95 -10.62 -11.26
N ALA A 112 -2.98 -11.12 -11.94
CA ALA A 112 -2.83 -12.08 -13.03
C ALA A 112 -2.01 -11.50 -14.20
N ARG A 113 -2.26 -10.24 -14.59
CA ARG A 113 -1.49 -9.55 -15.63
C ARG A 113 -0.03 -9.34 -15.25
N ALA A 114 0.25 -8.95 -14.01
CA ALA A 114 1.62 -8.78 -13.52
C ALA A 114 2.40 -10.11 -13.52
N ARG A 115 1.76 -11.21 -13.13
CA ARG A 115 2.37 -12.56 -13.20
C ARG A 115 2.65 -13.00 -14.64
N ALA A 116 1.72 -12.74 -15.56
CA ALA A 116 1.90 -13.06 -16.98
C ALA A 116 3.05 -12.26 -17.62
N ALA A 117 3.18 -10.97 -17.29
CA ALA A 117 4.29 -10.13 -17.76
C ALA A 117 5.65 -10.64 -17.24
N ASN A 118 5.70 -11.11 -15.99
CA ASN A 118 6.92 -11.63 -15.37
C ASN A 118 7.31 -13.02 -15.94
N HIS A 119 6.34 -13.85 -16.31
CA HIS A 119 6.61 -15.13 -17.00
C HIS A 119 7.14 -14.91 -18.42
N GLY A 120 6.56 -13.98 -19.18
CA GLY A 120 7.02 -13.65 -20.53
C GLY A 120 8.42 -13.02 -20.58
N ALA A 121 8.84 -12.32 -19.52
CA ALA A 121 10.20 -11.80 -19.40
C ALA A 121 11.23 -12.94 -19.22
N ARG A 122 10.92 -13.93 -18.37
CA ARG A 122 11.79 -15.08 -18.10
C ARG A 122 11.94 -16.00 -19.32
N ASP A 123 10.86 -16.24 -20.07
CA ASP A 123 10.91 -17.04 -21.30
C ASP A 123 11.76 -16.41 -22.42
N ARG A 124 11.97 -15.09 -22.39
CA ARG A 124 12.79 -14.36 -23.36
C ARG A 124 14.28 -14.46 -23.03
N GLU A 125 14.65 -14.47 -21.75
CA GLU A 125 16.04 -14.71 -21.31
C GLU A 125 16.49 -16.15 -21.59
N SER A 126 15.59 -17.15 -21.51
CA SER A 126 15.97 -18.56 -21.73
C SER A 126 16.28 -18.91 -23.19
N ARG A 127 15.92 -18.05 -24.16
CA ARG A 127 16.14 -18.27 -25.60
C ARG A 127 17.31 -17.47 -26.17
N GLY A 128 18.03 -16.72 -25.33
CA GLY A 128 19.06 -15.75 -25.73
C GLY A 128 20.50 -16.16 -25.41
N ALA A 129 20.86 -17.44 -25.48
CA ALA A 129 22.26 -17.87 -25.42
C ALA A 129 22.62 -18.63 -26.71
N PRO A 130 23.19 -17.95 -27.73
CA PRO A 130 23.92 -18.67 -28.77
C PRO A 130 25.20 -19.23 -28.13
N THR A 131 25.28 -20.55 -28.05
CA THR A 131 26.55 -21.25 -27.79
C THR A 131 27.51 -20.90 -28.93
N ALA A 132 28.56 -20.14 -28.61
CA ALA A 132 29.73 -19.95 -29.46
C ALA A 132 30.58 -21.23 -29.50
#